data_AF-A0A5M3YTW2-F1
#
_entry.id   AF-A0A5M3YTW2-F1
#
_cell.length_a   1.000
_cell.length_b   1.000
_cell.length_c   1.000
_cell.angle_alpha   90.00
_cell.angle_beta   90.00
_cell.angle_gamma   90.00
#
_symmetry.space_group_name_H-M   'P 1'
#
loop_
_entity.id
_entity.type
_entity.pdbx_description
1 polymer ?
#
loop_
_entity_poly.entity_id
_entity_poly.type
_entity_poly.pdbx_seq_one_letter_code
_entity_poly.pdbx_strand_id
1 'polypeptide(L)'
;MESQPASPAYHRFIRNPVLFGLGVMFLELAFQVPLAALERSIDLQEGGKSDFAEYFTARRVVELSHGKISKSFKEVTKRCLYCDFGHDDDFNSPALQQAFYNNVITVLDDLEKRFRELQLD
;
A
#
# COMPACT_ATOMS: atom_id res chain seq x y z
N MET A 1 4.17 -9.87 24.43
CA MET A 1 2.93 -9.51 23.72
C MET A 1 2.92 -10.39 22.49
N GLU A 2 2.31 -11.58 22.59
CA GLU A 2 2.25 -12.51 21.45
C GLU A 2 1.25 -11.95 20.43
N SER A 3 1.74 -11.66 19.23
CA SER A 3 0.90 -11.27 18.09
C SER A 3 -0.06 -12.42 17.81
N GLN A 4 -1.35 -12.19 17.98
CA GLN A 4 -2.36 -13.17 17.58
C GLN A 4 -2.17 -13.48 16.08
N PRO A 5 -2.21 -14.75 15.66
CA PRO A 5 -2.06 -15.10 14.26
C PRO A 5 -3.21 -14.48 13.47
N ALA A 6 -2.87 -13.85 12.35
CA ALA A 6 -3.86 -13.22 11.48
C ALA A 6 -4.94 -14.22 11.06
N SER A 7 -6.21 -13.81 11.11
CA SER A 7 -7.36 -14.65 10.76
C SER A 7 -7.21 -15.23 9.34
N PRO A 8 -7.72 -16.46 9.06
CA PRO A 8 -7.74 -17.01 7.71
C PRO A 8 -8.43 -16.09 6.67
N ALA A 9 -9.35 -15.24 7.12
CA ALA A 9 -9.98 -14.24 6.25
C ALA A 9 -9.06 -13.04 5.93
N TYR A 10 -8.02 -12.78 6.73
CA TYR A 10 -7.00 -11.75 6.48
C TYR A 10 -6.22 -12.04 5.20
N HIS A 11 -5.85 -13.32 5.01
CA HIS A 11 -5.17 -13.81 3.82
C HIS A 11 -6.06 -13.78 2.56
N ARG A 12 -7.37 -13.60 2.71
CA ARG A 12 -8.29 -13.46 1.55
C ARG A 12 -8.18 -12.09 0.90
N PHE A 13 -7.87 -11.05 1.69
CA PHE A 13 -7.78 -9.67 1.20
C PHE A 13 -6.33 -9.24 1.00
N ILE A 14 -5.44 -9.69 1.89
CA ILE A 14 -4.03 -9.32 1.89
C ILE A 14 -3.22 -10.50 1.37
N ARG A 15 -2.88 -10.39 0.10
CA ARG A 15 -2.09 -11.39 -0.65
C ARG A 15 -0.65 -11.50 -0.15
N ASN A 16 -0.03 -10.37 0.16
CA ASN A 16 1.31 -10.31 0.71
C ASN A 16 1.37 -9.26 1.84
N PRO A 17 1.48 -9.68 3.12
CA PRO A 17 1.46 -8.76 4.26
C PRO A 17 2.61 -7.75 4.28
N VAL A 18 3.79 -8.11 3.75
CA VAL A 18 4.96 -7.22 3.69
C VAL A 18 4.69 -6.07 2.71
N LEU A 19 4.21 -6.40 1.52
CA LEU A 19 3.85 -5.42 0.50
C LEU A 19 2.66 -4.57 0.93
N PHE A 20 1.67 -5.17 1.58
CA PHE A 20 0.55 -4.42 2.14
C PHE A 20 1.02 -3.41 3.17
N GLY A 21 1.85 -3.82 4.14
CA GLY A 21 2.42 -2.92 5.14
C GLY A 21 3.24 -1.78 4.52
N LEU A 22 4.01 -2.05 3.45
CA LEU A 22 4.72 -1.00 2.70
C LEU A 22 3.74 -0.01 2.04
N GLY A 23 2.65 -0.52 1.45
CA GLY A 23 1.59 0.31 0.88
C GLY A 23 0.91 1.20 1.93
N VAL A 24 0.63 0.65 3.12
CA VAL A 24 0.11 1.41 4.26
C VAL A 24 1.08 2.50 4.66
N MET A 25 2.37 2.18 4.83
CA MET A 25 3.41 3.16 5.16
C MET A 25 3.46 4.30 4.15
N PHE A 26 3.35 4.04 2.85
CA PHE A 26 3.30 5.10 1.83
C PHE A 26 2.09 6.02 2.00
N LEU A 27 0.92 5.49 2.37
CA LEU A 27 -0.24 6.33 2.69
C LEU A 27 -0.01 7.16 3.95
N GLU A 28 0.53 6.57 5.01
CA GLU A 28 0.81 7.28 6.26
C GLU A 28 1.82 8.42 6.05
N LEU A 29 2.85 8.19 5.23
CA LEU A 29 3.79 9.24 4.81
C LEU A 29 3.11 10.31 3.96
N ALA A 30 2.20 9.96 3.05
CA ALA A 30 1.51 10.94 2.23
C ALA A 30 0.53 11.82 3.01
N PHE A 31 -0.16 11.24 4.00
CA PHE A 31 -1.19 11.92 4.78
C PHE A 31 -0.70 12.47 6.13
N GLN A 32 0.53 12.12 6.53
CA GLN A 32 1.19 12.56 7.77
C GLN A 32 0.40 12.18 9.04
N VAL A 33 -0.33 11.07 8.99
CA VAL A 33 -1.10 10.51 10.10
C VAL A 33 -1.10 8.98 9.98
N PRO A 34 -1.22 8.24 11.09
CA PRO A 34 -1.38 6.79 11.02
C PRO A 34 -2.66 6.41 10.27
N LEU A 35 -2.68 5.27 9.59
CA LEU A 35 -3.81 4.84 8.76
C LEU A 35 -5.10 4.71 9.60
N ALA A 36 -4.98 4.27 10.85
CA ALA A 36 -6.09 4.18 11.79
C ALA A 36 -6.80 5.53 12.04
N ALA A 37 -6.09 6.65 11.95
CA ALA A 37 -6.69 7.98 12.08
C ALA A 37 -7.47 8.42 10.82
N LEU A 38 -7.31 7.69 9.71
CA LEU A 38 -8.03 7.92 8.46
C LEU A 38 -9.28 7.03 8.33
N GLU A 39 -9.48 6.06 9.23
CA GLU A 39 -10.61 5.14 9.24
C GLU A 39 -11.96 5.88 9.32
N ARG A 40 -12.97 5.35 8.63
CA ARG A 40 -14.34 5.85 8.64
C ARG A 40 -15.33 4.72 8.86
N SER A 41 -16.55 5.09 9.24
CA SER A 41 -17.65 4.13 9.44
C SER A 41 -17.92 3.24 8.23
N ILE A 42 -17.70 3.73 7.01
CA ILE A 42 -17.85 2.93 5.79
C ILE A 42 -16.83 1.79 5.71
N ASP A 43 -15.61 1.99 6.21
CA ASP A 43 -14.56 0.96 6.18
C ASP A 43 -14.87 -0.17 7.18
N LEU A 44 -15.46 0.19 8.32
CA LEU A 44 -15.98 -0.76 9.31
C LEU A 44 -17.18 -1.56 8.74
N GLN A 45 -18.07 -0.89 8.02
CA GLN A 45 -19.23 -1.55 7.40
C GLN A 45 -18.81 -2.53 6.30
N GLU A 46 -17.88 -2.13 5.43
CA GLU A 46 -17.33 -3.01 4.39
C GLU A 46 -16.45 -4.12 4.98
N GLY A 47 -15.70 -3.83 6.05
CA GLY A 47 -14.94 -4.80 6.85
C GLY A 47 -15.78 -5.82 7.61
N GLY A 48 -17.08 -5.56 7.78
CA GLY A 48 -18.03 -6.44 8.45
C GLY A 48 -17.72 -6.64 9.94
N LYS A 49 -18.00 -7.85 10.46
CA LYS A 49 -17.72 -8.25 11.86
C LYS A 49 -16.24 -8.54 12.14
N SER A 50 -15.32 -8.22 11.23
CA SER A 50 -13.91 -8.63 11.31
C SER A 50 -12.96 -7.45 11.25
N ASP A 51 -11.74 -7.70 11.74
CA ASP A 51 -10.61 -6.79 11.86
C ASP A 51 -10.01 -6.32 10.50
N PHE A 52 -10.81 -6.16 9.44
CA PHE A 52 -10.36 -5.74 8.10
C PHE A 52 -10.57 -4.25 7.81
N ALA A 53 -10.96 -3.46 8.81
CA ALA A 53 -11.13 -2.02 8.67
C ALA A 53 -9.87 -1.36 8.08
N GLU A 54 -8.68 -1.85 8.43
CA GLU A 54 -7.40 -1.41 7.87
C GLU A 54 -7.33 -1.58 6.35
N TYR A 55 -7.70 -2.76 5.83
CA TYR A 55 -7.69 -3.03 4.39
C TYR A 55 -8.63 -2.09 3.62
N PHE A 56 -9.86 -1.94 4.11
CA PHE A 56 -10.85 -1.06 3.47
C PHE A 56 -10.46 0.42 3.59
N THR A 57 -9.90 0.82 4.73
CA THR A 57 -9.33 2.16 4.91
C THR A 57 -8.21 2.41 3.91
N ALA A 58 -7.22 1.52 3.79
CA ALA A 58 -6.12 1.66 2.83
C ALA A 58 -6.64 1.75 1.39
N ARG A 59 -7.57 0.87 1.01
CA ARG A 59 -8.22 0.86 -0.30
C ARG A 59 -8.95 2.18 -0.60
N ARG A 60 -9.75 2.67 0.34
CA ARG A 60 -10.49 3.93 0.16
C ARG A 60 -9.54 5.13 0.09
N VAL A 61 -8.57 5.19 1.00
CA VAL A 61 -7.61 6.30 1.09
C VAL A 61 -6.76 6.37 -0.18
N VAL A 62 -6.23 5.25 -0.68
CA VAL A 62 -5.46 5.25 -1.93
C VAL A 62 -6.33 5.69 -3.11
N GLU A 63 -7.60 5.27 -3.17
CA GLU A 63 -8.48 5.69 -4.26
C GLU A 63 -8.83 7.19 -4.21
N LEU A 64 -9.05 7.74 -3.02
CA LEU A 64 -9.38 9.16 -2.83
C LEU A 64 -8.17 10.10 -2.74
N SER A 65 -6.95 9.59 -2.89
CA SER A 65 -5.70 10.36 -2.78
C SER A 65 -5.41 11.32 -3.95
N HIS A 66 -6.39 11.50 -4.86
CA HIS A 66 -6.31 12.45 -5.96
C HIS A 66 -6.01 13.86 -5.43
N GLY A 67 -4.94 14.47 -5.93
CA GLY A 67 -4.50 15.81 -5.50
C GLY A 67 -3.65 15.84 -4.23
N LYS A 68 -3.50 14.72 -3.51
CA LYS A 68 -2.55 14.59 -2.39
C LYS A 68 -1.21 13.99 -2.83
N ILE A 69 -1.26 13.02 -3.74
CA ILE A 69 -0.06 12.36 -4.27
C ILE A 69 -0.07 12.37 -5.79
N SER A 70 1.12 12.22 -6.38
CA SER A 70 1.27 12.10 -7.83
C SER A 70 0.64 10.80 -8.35
N LYS A 71 0.27 10.77 -9.64
CA LYS A 71 -0.32 9.58 -10.27
C LYS A 71 0.60 8.36 -10.19
N SER A 72 1.92 8.56 -10.38
CA SER A 72 2.90 7.47 -10.29
C SER A 72 3.06 6.96 -8.87
N PHE A 73 3.10 7.84 -7.86
CA PHE A 73 3.17 7.41 -6.47
C PHE A 73 1.90 6.65 -6.06
N LYS A 74 0.71 7.12 -6.47
CA LYS A 74 -0.57 6.40 -6.27
C LYS A 74 -0.51 4.99 -6.86
N GLU A 75 0.01 4.84 -8.08
CA GLU A 75 0.12 3.54 -8.75
C GLU A 75 1.07 2.59 -8.01
N VAL A 76 2.24 3.08 -7.57
CA VAL A 76 3.18 2.32 -6.73
C VAL A 76 2.49 1.84 -5.44
N THR A 77 1.82 2.75 -4.72
CA THR A 77 1.09 2.41 -3.49
C THR A 77 0.02 1.35 -3.73
N LYS A 78 -0.74 1.46 -4.83
CA LYS A 78 -1.76 0.46 -5.20
C LYS A 78 -1.16 -0.92 -5.45
N ARG A 79 -0.05 -1.00 -6.18
CA ARG A 79 0.62 -2.29 -6.45
C ARG A 79 1.07 -2.96 -5.17
N CYS A 80 1.63 -2.21 -4.23
CA CYS A 80 2.00 -2.71 -2.90
C CYS A 80 0.77 -3.20 -2.11
N LEU A 81 -0.27 -2.37 -1.98
CA LEU A 81 -1.49 -2.71 -1.23
C LEU A 81 -2.20 -3.96 -1.77
N TYR A 82 -2.27 -4.10 -3.09
CA TYR A 82 -3.01 -5.20 -3.70
C TYR A 82 -2.14 -6.39 -4.09
N CYS A 83 -0.82 -6.32 -3.93
CA CYS A 83 0.14 -7.29 -4.51
C CYS A 83 -0.07 -7.48 -6.03
N ASP A 84 -0.37 -6.41 -6.76
CA ASP A 84 -0.70 -6.48 -8.20
C ASP A 84 0.54 -6.38 -9.09
N PHE A 85 1.32 -7.46 -9.08
CA PHE A 85 2.59 -7.59 -9.82
C PHE A 85 2.53 -8.63 -10.95
N GLY A 86 1.39 -9.28 -11.16
CA GLY A 86 1.21 -10.29 -12.22
C GLY A 86 1.91 -11.64 -11.98
N HIS A 87 2.35 -11.89 -10.75
CA HIS A 87 3.03 -13.11 -10.33
C HIS A 87 2.36 -13.70 -9.09
N ASP A 88 2.94 -14.77 -8.53
CA ASP A 88 2.57 -15.24 -7.20
C ASP A 88 2.81 -14.16 -6.13
N ASP A 89 2.30 -14.42 -4.93
CA ASP A 89 2.37 -13.50 -3.81
C ASP A 89 3.58 -13.78 -2.89
N ASP A 90 4.48 -14.69 -3.27
CA ASP A 90 5.68 -15.03 -2.49
C ASP A 90 6.82 -14.05 -2.79
N PHE A 91 7.16 -13.21 -1.80
CA PHE A 91 8.21 -12.21 -1.97
C PHE A 91 9.62 -12.82 -2.13
N ASN A 92 9.79 -14.12 -1.90
CA ASN A 92 11.03 -14.83 -2.20
C ASN A 92 11.13 -15.27 -3.66
N SER A 93 10.05 -15.16 -4.44
CA SER A 93 10.08 -15.53 -5.85
C SER A 93 10.88 -14.50 -6.66
N PRO A 94 11.86 -14.93 -7.48
CA PRO A 94 12.62 -14.01 -8.32
C PRO A 94 11.73 -13.18 -9.26
N ALA A 95 10.61 -13.75 -9.69
CA ALA A 95 9.64 -13.07 -10.54
C ALA A 95 8.98 -11.88 -9.83
N LEU A 96 8.48 -12.07 -8.60
CA LEU A 96 7.89 -10.99 -7.82
C LEU A 96 8.96 -9.94 -7.43
N GLN A 97 10.16 -10.35 -7.07
CA GLN A 97 11.26 -9.41 -6.75
C GLN A 97 11.62 -8.54 -7.95
N GLN A 98 11.73 -9.12 -9.14
CA GLN A 98 12.01 -8.37 -10.36
C GLN A 98 10.87 -7.42 -10.72
N ALA A 99 9.62 -7.87 -10.60
CA ALA A 99 8.45 -7.03 -10.82
C ALA A 99 8.37 -5.90 -9.80
N PHE A 100 8.67 -6.17 -8.53
CA PHE A 100 8.75 -5.16 -7.48
C PHE A 100 9.82 -4.11 -7.79
N TYR A 101 11.04 -4.54 -8.15
CA TYR A 101 12.11 -3.63 -8.56
C TYR A 101 11.66 -2.71 -9.71
N ASN A 102 11.10 -3.30 -10.77
CA ASN A 102 10.70 -2.57 -11.98
C ASN A 102 9.50 -1.64 -11.81
N ASN A 103 8.57 -1.96 -10.89
CA ASN A 103 7.31 -1.22 -10.75
C ASN A 103 7.27 -0.34 -9.50
N VAL A 104 8.16 -0.55 -8.54
CA VAL A 104 8.23 0.22 -7.29
C VAL A 104 9.55 0.98 -7.23
N ILE A 105 10.68 0.27 -7.18
CA ILE A 105 11.99 0.91 -6.92
C ILE A 105 12.36 1.91 -8.00
N THR A 106 12.33 1.50 -9.28
CA THR A 106 12.65 2.40 -10.40
C THR A 106 11.75 3.64 -10.45
N VAL A 107 10.45 3.48 -10.15
CA VAL A 107 9.48 4.58 -10.15
C VAL A 107 9.76 5.55 -9.00
N LEU A 108 10.11 5.04 -7.82
CA LEU A 108 10.49 5.85 -6.67
C LEU A 108 11.81 6.59 -6.93
N ASP A 109 12.82 5.93 -7.50
CA ASP A 109 14.09 6.56 -7.89
C ASP A 109 13.86 7.71 -8.89
N ASP A 110 13.00 7.51 -9.87
CA ASP A 110 12.67 8.55 -10.86
C ASP A 110 11.90 9.71 -10.24
N LEU A 111 10.99 9.43 -9.30
CA LEU A 111 10.31 10.46 -8.52
C LEU A 111 11.28 11.26 -7.66
N GLU A 112 12.23 10.60 -7.02
CA GLU A 112 13.27 11.25 -6.21
C GLU A 112 14.16 12.16 -7.06
N LYS A 113 14.63 11.69 -8.22
CA LYS A 113 15.43 12.49 -9.15
C LYS A 113 14.69 13.76 -9.58
N ARG A 114 13.43 13.63 -10.02
CA ARG A 114 12.59 14.77 -10.40
C ARG A 114 12.36 15.74 -9.23
N PHE A 115 12.15 15.21 -8.03
CA PHE A 115 12.00 16.04 -6.84
C PHE A 115 13.28 16.85 -6.55
N ARG A 116 14.45 16.22 -6.65
CA ARG A 116 15.74 16.90 -6.48
C ARG A 116 15.94 17.98 -7.55
N GLU A 117 15.60 17.70 -8.80
CA GLU A 117 15.67 18.70 -9.89
C GLU A 117 14.80 19.92 -9.59
N LEU A 118 13.58 19.74 -9.08
CA LEU A 118 12.67 20.84 -8.71
C LEU A 118 13.14 21.64 -7.47
N GLN A 119 14.05 21.10 -6.66
CA GLN A 119 14.62 21.80 -5.49
C GLN A 119 15.94 22.53 -5.79
N LEU A 120 16.49 22.33 -7.00
CA LEU A 120 17.73 22.97 -7.43
C LEU A 120 17.49 24.30 -8.18
N ASP A 121 16.22 24.71 -8.32
CA ASP A 121 15.77 26.04 -8.74
C ASP A 121 15.41 26.92 -7.53
#